data_AF-A0A812SMD2-F1
#
_entry.id   AF-A0A812SMD2-F1
#
_cell.length_a   1.000
_cell.length_b   1.000
_cell.length_c   1.000
_cell.angle_alpha   90.00
_cell.angle_beta   90.00
_cell.angle_gamma   90.00
#
_symmetry.space_group_name_H-M   'P 1'
#
loop_
_entity.id
_entity.type
_entity.pdbx_description
1 polymer ?
#
loop_
_entity_poly.entity_id
_entity_poly.type
_entity_poly.pdbx_seq_one_letter_code
_entity_poly.pdbx_strand_id
1 'polypeptide(L)'
;EPESDDNGPVTASEKSGERKPRKSLGNAGSVHVPRSFHDMVLFNASVMNMSENLWFEEMLQSLRALVPNSGNISRLQEECDLLCLALVHYEQ
;
A
#
# COMPACT_ATOMS: atom_id res chain seq x y z
N GLU A 1 50.65 43.10 -7.46
CA GLU A 1 50.06 42.41 -6.29
C GLU A 1 48.84 43.18 -5.81
N PRO A 2 47.80 42.54 -5.21
CA PRO A 2 47.54 41.10 -5.01
C PRO A 2 46.35 40.61 -5.89
N GLU A 3 46.25 39.36 -6.36
CA GLU A 3 46.00 38.05 -5.70
C GLU A 3 44.58 37.86 -5.11
N SER A 4 43.86 36.86 -5.65
CA SER A 4 43.18 35.73 -4.95
C SER A 4 42.06 35.16 -5.84
N ASP A 5 42.29 34.06 -6.57
CA ASP A 5 42.02 32.65 -6.22
C ASP A 5 40.66 32.19 -6.77
N ASP A 6 40.63 31.44 -7.88
CA ASP A 6 40.70 29.97 -7.93
C ASP A 6 39.69 29.27 -7.00
N ASN A 7 38.68 28.65 -7.61
CA ASN A 7 38.27 27.31 -7.21
C ASN A 7 37.43 26.66 -8.31
N GLY A 8 38.13 25.85 -9.12
CA GLY A 8 37.56 24.70 -9.80
C GLY A 8 37.03 23.63 -8.81
N PRO A 9 36.64 22.44 -9.31
CA PRO A 9 35.61 21.60 -8.70
C PRO A 9 36.15 20.73 -7.56
N VAL A 10 35.41 20.65 -6.44
CA VAL A 10 35.73 19.72 -5.35
C VAL A 10 34.83 18.49 -5.38
N THR A 11 35.50 17.37 -5.56
CA THR A 11 35.03 15.98 -5.50
C THR A 11 34.72 15.53 -4.07
N ALA A 12 33.81 14.54 -3.98
CA ALA A 12 33.59 13.53 -2.94
C ALA A 12 34.01 13.79 -1.47
N SER A 13 33.05 13.60 -0.56
CA SER A 13 33.34 13.05 0.76
C SER A 13 32.22 12.14 1.26
N GLU A 14 32.48 10.85 1.11
CA GLU A 14 31.79 9.75 1.78
C GLU A 14 31.90 9.93 3.30
N LYS A 15 30.77 10.03 4.01
CA LYS A 15 30.73 9.79 5.45
C LYS A 15 30.25 8.37 5.71
N SER A 16 31.25 7.49 5.87
CA SER A 16 31.12 6.15 6.46
C SER A 16 30.56 6.27 7.88
N GLY A 17 29.31 5.85 8.06
CA GLY A 17 28.71 5.62 9.37
C GLY A 17 28.70 4.11 9.66
N GLU A 18 29.39 3.70 10.71
CA GLU A 18 29.42 2.34 11.24
C GLU A 18 28.02 1.71 11.34
N ARG A 19 27.76 0.69 10.52
CA ARG A 19 26.56 -0.14 10.62
C ARG A 19 26.82 -1.26 11.63
N LYS A 20 26.18 -1.18 12.80
CA LYS A 20 26.06 -2.31 13.75
C LYS A 20 25.61 -3.58 12.98
N PRO A 21 26.15 -4.76 13.30
CA PRO A 21 25.74 -5.99 12.64
C PRO A 21 24.26 -6.24 12.93
N ARG A 22 23.42 -6.10 11.90
CA ARG A 22 22.04 -6.59 11.95
C ARG A 22 22.12 -8.09 12.17
N LYS A 23 21.67 -8.57 13.32
CA LYS A 23 21.37 -9.99 13.54
C LYS A 23 20.52 -10.42 12.34
N SER A 24 21.07 -11.28 11.51
CA SER A 24 20.36 -11.91 10.40
C SER A 24 19.19 -12.67 11.02
N LEU A 25 17.98 -12.13 10.87
CA LEU A 25 16.76 -12.83 11.22
C LEU A 25 16.69 -14.04 10.29
N GLY A 26 17.10 -15.20 10.80
CA GLY A 26 17.16 -16.44 10.07
C GLY A 26 15.80 -16.77 9.45
N ASN A 27 15.83 -17.21 8.20
CA ASN A 27 14.74 -17.91 7.52
C ASN A 27 13.35 -17.25 7.64
N ALA A 28 13.22 -15.99 7.23
CA ALA A 28 11.95 -15.52 6.71
C ALA A 28 11.71 -16.25 5.38
N GLY A 29 10.94 -17.34 5.41
CA GLY A 29 10.41 -17.98 4.20
C GLY A 29 9.88 -16.90 3.27
N SER A 30 10.21 -17.00 1.98
CA SER A 30 9.94 -16.01 0.91
C SER A 30 8.91 -14.95 1.31
N VAL A 31 9.35 -13.74 1.62
CA VAL A 31 8.45 -12.62 1.92
C VAL A 31 7.50 -12.48 0.73
N HIS A 32 6.23 -12.87 0.92
CA HIS A 32 5.21 -12.79 -0.11
C HIS A 32 4.85 -11.32 -0.30
N VAL A 33 5.52 -10.68 -1.25
CA VAL A 33 5.23 -9.30 -1.64
C VAL A 33 3.96 -9.31 -2.50
N PRO A 34 2.87 -8.65 -2.06
CA PRO A 34 1.62 -8.61 -2.81
C PRO A 34 1.82 -7.99 -4.20
N ARG A 35 1.23 -8.59 -5.24
CA ARG A 35 1.35 -8.11 -6.64
C ARG A 35 0.04 -7.63 -7.25
N SER A 36 -1.10 -7.96 -6.65
CA SER A 36 -2.41 -7.44 -7.06
C SER A 36 -2.89 -6.37 -6.08
N PHE A 37 -3.80 -5.51 -6.55
CA PHE A 37 -4.48 -4.54 -5.69
C PHE A 37 -5.16 -5.23 -4.51
N HIS A 38 -5.84 -6.35 -4.77
CA HIS A 38 -6.54 -7.12 -3.74
C HIS A 38 -5.58 -7.65 -2.67
N ASP A 39 -4.47 -8.29 -3.08
CA ASP A 39 -3.50 -8.84 -2.13
C ASP A 39 -2.85 -7.73 -1.28
N MET A 40 -2.62 -6.55 -1.87
CA MET A 40 -2.04 -5.41 -1.15
C MET A 40 -3.04 -4.83 -0.14
N VAL A 41 -4.31 -4.75 -0.51
CA VAL A 41 -5.37 -4.31 0.40
C VAL A 41 -5.54 -5.30 1.57
N LEU A 42 -5.52 -6.61 1.32
CA LEU A 42 -5.56 -7.63 2.36
C LEU A 42 -4.32 -7.60 3.26
N PHE A 43 -3.14 -7.36 2.69
CA PHE A 43 -1.91 -7.15 3.45
C PHE A 43 -2.04 -5.94 4.39
N ASN A 44 -2.51 -4.79 3.88
CA ASN A 44 -2.72 -3.59 4.69
C ASN A 44 -3.77 -3.83 5.79
N ALA A 45 -4.86 -4.54 5.47
CA ALA A 45 -5.88 -4.91 6.44
C ALA A 45 -5.31 -5.80 7.55
N SER A 46 -4.46 -6.76 7.20
CA SER A 46 -3.77 -7.63 8.17
C SER A 46 -2.89 -6.83 9.12
N VAL A 47 -2.16 -5.83 8.60
CA VAL A 47 -1.33 -4.92 9.42
C VAL A 47 -2.18 -4.08 10.38
N MET A 48 -3.40 -3.73 9.99
CA MET A 48 -4.36 -3.00 10.84
C MET A 48 -5.21 -3.91 11.74
N ASN A 49 -4.94 -5.22 11.77
CA ASN A 49 -5.75 -6.22 12.47
C ASN A 49 -7.24 -6.21 12.04
N MET A 50 -7.47 -5.99 10.74
CA MET A 50 -8.79 -5.96 10.10
C MET A 50 -8.99 -7.11 9.12
N SER A 51 -8.06 -8.06 9.03
CA SER A 51 -8.12 -9.17 8.08
C SER A 51 -9.31 -10.11 8.29
N GLU A 52 -9.88 -10.16 9.49
CA GLU A 52 -11.04 -11.00 9.84
C GLU A 52 -12.36 -10.23 9.80
N ASN A 53 -12.33 -8.94 9.46
CA ASN A 53 -13.54 -8.12 9.39
C ASN A 53 -14.30 -8.44 8.10
N LEU A 54 -15.40 -9.18 8.23
CA LEU A 54 -16.28 -9.56 7.11
C LEU A 54 -16.79 -8.34 6.32
N TRP A 55 -17.11 -7.23 7.02
CA TRP A 55 -17.54 -5.99 6.35
C TRP A 55 -16.51 -5.45 5.36
N PHE A 56 -15.21 -5.63 5.66
CA PHE A 56 -14.12 -5.13 4.84
C PHE A 56 -13.91 -5.99 3.60
N GLU A 57 -14.06 -7.31 3.73
CA GLU A 57 -14.02 -8.24 2.61
C GLU A 57 -15.21 -8.00 1.65
N GLU A 58 -16.42 -7.84 2.19
CA GLU A 58 -17.63 -7.52 1.42
C GLU A 58 -17.48 -6.19 0.67
N MET A 59 -16.98 -5.14 1.34
CA MET A 59 -16.69 -3.86 0.69
C MET A 59 -15.69 -4.02 -0.48
N LEU A 60 -14.63 -4.81 -0.28
CA LEU A 60 -13.61 -5.05 -1.30
C LEU A 60 -14.17 -5.83 -2.50
N GLN A 61 -15.09 -6.76 -2.24
CA GLN A 61 -15.79 -7.51 -3.28
C GLN A 61 -16.75 -6.62 -4.07
N SER A 62 -17.50 -5.73 -3.41
CA SER A 62 -18.35 -4.74 -4.10
C SER A 62 -17.53 -3.80 -4.98
N LEU A 63 -16.35 -3.34 -4.53
CA LEU A 63 -15.46 -2.51 -5.34
C LEU A 63 -15.01 -3.20 -6.63
N ARG A 64 -14.79 -4.52 -6.60
CA ARG A 64 -14.47 -5.31 -7.81
C ARG A 64 -15.63 -5.34 -8.81
N ALA A 65 -16.87 -5.34 -8.33
CA ALA A 65 -18.05 -5.27 -9.19
C ALA A 65 -18.33 -3.85 -9.69
N LEU A 66 -17.96 -2.83 -8.92
CA LEU A 66 -18.16 -1.42 -9.24
C LEU A 66 -17.28 -0.93 -10.40
N VAL A 67 -15.97 -1.23 -10.34
CA VAL A 67 -14.98 -0.68 -11.29
C VAL A 67 -15.27 -1.02 -12.76
N PRO A 68 -15.63 -2.27 -13.13
CA PRO A 68 -15.98 -2.60 -14.52
C PRO A 68 -17.20 -1.82 -15.04
N ASN A 69 -18.09 -1.40 -14.15
CA ASN A 69 -19.35 -0.74 -14.48
C ASN A 69 -19.26 0.80 -14.47
N SER A 70 -18.07 1.38 -14.25
CA SER A 70 -17.91 2.84 -14.12
C SER A 70 -18.37 3.64 -15.35
N GLY A 71 -18.39 3.03 -16.53
CA GLY A 71 -18.89 3.63 -17.78
C GLY A 71 -20.40 3.50 -18.00
N ASN A 72 -21.10 2.71 -17.18
CA ASN A 72 -22.53 2.49 -17.25
C ASN A 72 -23.18 2.94 -15.94
N ILE A 73 -23.62 4.21 -15.90
CA ILE A 73 -24.13 4.86 -14.68
C ILE A 73 -25.31 4.09 -14.06
N SER A 74 -26.22 3.57 -14.89
CA SER A 74 -27.36 2.79 -14.40
C SER A 74 -26.91 1.53 -13.66
N ARG A 75 -25.94 0.80 -14.25
CA ARG A 75 -25.40 -0.40 -13.60
C ARG A 75 -24.55 -0.06 -12.37
N LEU A 76 -23.77 1.02 -12.44
CA LEU A 76 -22.97 1.50 -11.32
C LEU A 76 -23.86 1.84 -10.12
N GLN A 77 -25.03 2.45 -10.37
CA GLN A 77 -26.00 2.76 -9.32
C GLN A 77 -26.51 1.49 -8.63
N GLU A 78 -26.85 0.45 -9.40
CA GLU A 78 -27.25 -0.85 -8.84
C GLU A 78 -26.15 -1.45 -7.94
N GLU A 79 -24.89 -1.42 -8.37
CA GLU A 79 -23.77 -1.92 -7.56
C GLU A 79 -23.55 -1.10 -6.28
N CYS A 80 -23.78 0.22 -6.33
CA CYS A 80 -23.76 1.08 -5.15
C CYS A 80 -24.92 0.76 -4.19
N ASP A 81 -26.12 0.49 -4.69
CA ASP A 81 -27.28 0.12 -3.85
C ASP A 81 -27.03 -1.22 -3.14
N LEU A 82 -26.44 -2.20 -3.84
CA LEU A 82 -26.02 -3.47 -3.25
C LEU A 82 -24.94 -3.28 -2.17
N LEU A 83 -23.96 -2.41 -2.42
CA LEU A 83 -22.94 -2.07 -1.42
C LEU A 83 -23.56 -1.44 -0.18
N CYS A 84 -24.48 -0.47 -0.33
CA CYS A 84 -25.18 0.14 0.80
C CYS A 84 -25.94 -0.91 1.62
N LEU A 85 -26.65 -1.81 0.95
CA LEU A 85 -27.40 -2.90 1.61
C LEU A 85 -26.47 -3.90 2.31
N ALA A 86 -25.30 -4.19 1.75
CA ALA A 86 -24.32 -5.05 2.39
C ALA A 86 -23.72 -4.40 3.64
N LEU A 87 -23.40 -3.11 3.60
CA LEU A 87 -22.76 -2.40 4.70
C LEU A 87 -23.71 -2.10 5.88
N VAL A 88 -25.00 -1.83 5.63
CA VAL A 88 -25.96 -1.56 6.72
C VAL A 88 -26.08 -2.73 7.70
N HIS A 89 -25.81 -3.97 7.25
CA HIS A 89 -25.79 -5.15 8.11
C HIS A 89 -24.67 -5.10 9.18
N TYR A 90 -23.61 -4.31 8.94
CA TYR A 90 -22.45 -4.20 9.81
C TYR A 90 -22.42 -2.94 10.66
N GLU A 91 -23.51 -2.16 10.69
CA GLU A 91 -23.62 -0.90 11.43
C GLU A 91 -23.95 -1.07 12.94
N GLN A 92 -23.83 -2.30 13.48
CA GLN A 92 -24.06 -2.62 14.90
C GLN A 92 -22.82 -2.50 15.77
#